data_AF-A0A1A8WN69-F1
#
_entry.id   AF-A0A1A8WN69-F1
#
_cell.length_a   1.000
_cell.length_b   1.000
_cell.length_c   1.000
_cell.angle_alpha   90.00
_cell.angle_beta   90.00
_cell.angle_gamma   90.00
#
_symmetry.space_group_name_H-M   'P 1'
#
loop_
_entity.id
_entity.type
_entity.pdbx_description
1 polymer ?
#
loop_
_entity_poly.entity_id
_entity_poly.type
_entity_poly.pdbx_seq_one_letter_code
_entity_poly.pdbx_strand_id
1 'polypeptide(L)'
;LMPNVIEVLISSKGALPLCKRLDEDGHITHAYLQQRLINVYDKEQEKKKEWQKWFDKQKTIVTKDLEDKKEQWLRECENSWEDYMVKLENKWMHPDLGFENEYKCKLFPHCGKWPGKKWLLWFKKQGLTCLKKDYQKWLKTRLQEYNKMMKKTLLQYNTKYQEEWCSTSGKKKEDDYWNKWYTWGLYGDAEYPLKSRKYCLWLGRTTSEKNEWKKFLQECGKTYMGEKCPSLQDFLTEKSDFFKSWLFDFFKKWVECRQWKTWIQERKDLIAQKKGKKAN
;
A
#
# COMPACT_ATOMS: atom_id res chain seq x y z
N LEU A 1 -51.74 -36.16 58.20
CA LEU A 1 -51.75 -34.71 58.50
C LEU A 1 -50.30 -34.30 58.75
N MET A 2 -49.73 -33.50 57.84
CA MET A 2 -48.46 -32.75 58.02
C MET A 2 -48.68 -31.64 59.09
N PRO A 3 -47.64 -31.05 59.75
CA PRO A 3 -46.39 -30.67 59.11
C PRO A 3 -45.06 -30.83 59.88
N ASN A 4 -44.03 -30.90 59.04
CA ASN A 4 -42.60 -30.73 59.28
C ASN A 4 -42.26 -29.42 59.98
N VAL A 5 -41.38 -29.50 60.98
CA VAL A 5 -40.57 -28.39 61.47
C VAL A 5 -39.16 -28.63 60.95
N ILE A 6 -38.76 -27.89 59.90
CA ILE A 6 -37.36 -27.74 59.54
C ILE A 6 -36.82 -26.63 60.44
N GLU A 7 -35.98 -27.04 61.39
CA GLU A 7 -35.22 -26.15 62.23
C GLU A 7 -34.26 -25.28 61.41
N VAL A 8 -34.34 -24.00 61.72
CA VAL A 8 -33.44 -22.93 61.29
C VAL A 8 -32.07 -23.15 61.93
N LEU A 9 -31.04 -23.35 61.11
CA LEU A 9 -29.65 -23.15 61.52
C LEU A 9 -29.01 -22.08 60.64
N ILE A 10 -29.06 -20.86 61.17
CA ILE A 10 -28.26 -19.71 60.75
C ILE A 10 -26.80 -20.03 61.12
N SER A 11 -25.95 -20.24 60.10
CA SER A 11 -24.50 -20.26 60.27
C SER A 11 -23.93 -18.91 59.85
N SER A 12 -23.31 -18.25 60.82
CA SER A 12 -22.71 -16.92 60.76
C SER A 12 -21.48 -16.86 59.85
N LYS A 13 -21.63 -16.26 58.67
CA LYS A 13 -20.61 -15.42 58.01
C LYS A 13 -21.35 -14.19 57.50
N GLY A 14 -20.89 -13.00 57.87
CA GLY A 14 -21.60 -11.72 57.69
C GLY A 14 -22.36 -11.64 56.36
N ALA A 15 -23.65 -11.30 56.43
CA ALA A 15 -24.51 -11.21 55.26
C ALA A 15 -23.81 -10.43 54.15
N LEU A 16 -23.74 -11.02 52.95
CA LEU A 16 -23.21 -10.35 51.78
C LEU A 16 -23.85 -8.95 51.70
N PRO A 17 -23.06 -7.89 51.45
CA PRO A 17 -23.59 -6.54 51.29
C PRO A 17 -24.77 -6.58 50.32
N LEU A 18 -25.80 -5.76 50.51
CA LEU A 18 -27.02 -5.78 49.67
C LEU A 18 -26.68 -5.75 48.16
N CYS A 19 -25.61 -5.05 47.80
CA CYS A 19 -25.07 -4.99 46.46
C CYS A 19 -24.34 -6.26 45.98
N LYS A 20 -24.33 -7.37 46.69
CA LYS A 20 -23.73 -8.66 46.29
C LYS A 20 -24.70 -9.83 46.46
N ARG A 21 -25.94 -9.56 46.88
CA ARG A 21 -26.97 -10.59 47.00
C ARG A 21 -27.45 -10.99 45.62
N LEU A 22 -27.71 -12.28 45.47
CA LEU A 22 -28.47 -12.80 44.35
C LEU A 22 -29.96 -12.59 44.65
N ASP A 23 -30.80 -12.46 43.63
CA ASP A 23 -32.25 -12.49 43.81
C ASP A 23 -32.74 -13.90 44.17
N GLU A 24 -34.05 -14.03 44.39
CA GLU A 24 -34.68 -15.29 44.82
C GLU A 24 -34.48 -16.43 43.80
N ASP A 25 -34.21 -16.08 42.53
CA ASP A 25 -33.93 -17.01 41.43
C ASP A 25 -32.43 -17.31 41.25
N GLY A 26 -31.56 -16.72 42.08
CA GLY A 26 -30.11 -16.91 42.00
C GLY A 26 -29.39 -16.03 40.98
N HIS A 27 -30.02 -14.97 40.47
CA HIS A 27 -29.43 -14.02 39.53
C HIS A 27 -28.81 -12.80 40.22
N ILE A 28 -27.90 -12.12 39.51
CA ILE A 28 -27.31 -10.86 39.95
C ILE A 28 -28.40 -9.79 40.16
N THR A 29 -28.46 -9.18 41.35
CA THR A 29 -29.33 -8.02 41.60
C THR A 29 -28.99 -6.82 40.71
N HIS A 30 -30.00 -6.02 40.36
CA HIS A 30 -29.85 -4.85 39.50
C HIS A 30 -28.83 -3.83 40.02
N ALA A 31 -28.82 -3.54 41.33
CA ALA A 31 -27.85 -2.62 41.93
C ALA A 31 -26.40 -3.13 41.84
N TYR A 32 -26.20 -4.44 42.01
CA TYR A 32 -24.90 -5.08 41.83
C TYR A 32 -24.42 -5.00 40.38
N LEU A 33 -25.34 -5.26 39.44
CA LEU A 33 -25.07 -5.18 38.00
C LEU A 33 -24.61 -3.77 37.61
N GLN A 34 -25.33 -2.73 38.04
CA GLN A 34 -25.00 -1.34 37.74
C GLN A 34 -23.61 -0.94 38.26
N GLN A 35 -23.30 -1.25 39.52
CA GLN A 35 -21.99 -0.94 40.10
C GLN A 35 -20.85 -1.66 39.38
N ARG A 36 -21.05 -2.94 39.01
CA ARG A 36 -20.06 -3.72 38.26
C ARG A 36 -19.88 -3.16 36.84
N LEU A 37 -20.95 -2.70 36.21
CA LEU A 37 -20.90 -2.12 34.88
C LEU A 37 -20.12 -0.81 34.84
N ILE A 38 -20.24 0.07 35.84
CA ILE A 38 -19.43 1.30 35.94
C ILE A 38 -17.94 0.95 35.86
N ASN A 39 -17.48 0.02 36.71
CA ASN A 39 -16.09 -0.42 36.71
C ASN A 39 -15.65 -1.07 35.39
N VAL A 40 -16.58 -1.70 34.66
CA VAL A 40 -16.31 -2.26 33.33
C VAL A 40 -16.13 -1.14 32.31
N TYR A 41 -17.01 -0.14 32.31
CA TYR A 41 -16.90 1.00 31.40
C TYR A 41 -15.60 1.77 31.61
N ASP A 42 -15.21 2.04 32.86
CA ASP A 42 -13.97 2.75 33.15
C ASP A 42 -12.74 2.00 32.60
N LYS A 43 -12.70 0.68 32.79
CA LYS A 43 -11.62 -0.16 32.24
C LYS A 43 -11.62 -0.17 30.70
N GLU A 44 -12.77 -0.21 30.07
CA GLU A 44 -12.86 -0.14 28.60
C GLU A 44 -12.45 1.24 28.06
N GLN A 45 -12.70 2.32 28.81
CA GLN A 45 -12.21 3.65 28.45
C GLN A 45 -10.69 3.75 28.55
N GLU A 46 -10.07 3.17 29.57
CA GLU A 46 -8.60 3.12 29.66
C GLU A 46 -7.98 2.35 28.48
N LYS A 47 -8.54 1.20 28.10
CA LYS A 47 -8.09 0.47 26.91
C LYS A 47 -8.24 1.29 25.62
N LYS A 48 -9.32 2.05 25.47
CA LYS A 48 -9.50 2.97 24.34
C LYS A 48 -8.43 4.07 24.33
N LYS A 49 -8.08 4.62 25.49
CA LYS A 49 -6.99 5.62 25.60
C LYS A 49 -5.63 5.01 25.26
N GLU A 50 -5.37 3.78 25.69
CA GLU A 50 -4.14 3.04 25.32
C GLU A 50 -4.05 2.84 23.81
N TRP A 51 -5.16 2.39 23.19
CA TRP A 51 -5.25 2.30 21.74
C TRP A 51 -4.96 3.63 21.06
N GLN A 52 -5.63 4.71 21.50
CA GLN A 52 -5.48 6.01 20.86
C GLN A 52 -4.04 6.51 20.94
N LYS A 53 -3.39 6.39 22.10
CA LYS A 53 -1.98 6.75 22.28
C LYS A 53 -1.06 5.93 21.37
N TRP A 54 -1.25 4.61 21.31
CA TRP A 54 -0.47 3.75 20.43
C TRP A 54 -0.71 4.11 18.95
N PHE A 55 -1.96 4.28 18.55
CA PHE A 55 -2.36 4.57 17.19
C PHE A 55 -1.86 5.94 16.72
N ASP A 56 -1.90 6.98 17.56
CA ASP A 56 -1.37 8.31 17.24
C ASP A 56 0.15 8.28 17.02
N LYS A 57 0.87 7.52 17.85
CA LYS A 57 2.30 7.28 17.64
C LYS A 57 2.56 6.58 16.31
N GLN A 58 1.81 5.52 16.00
CA GLN A 58 1.97 4.79 14.74
C GLN A 58 1.62 5.64 13.52
N LYS A 59 0.57 6.46 13.58
CA LYS A 59 0.23 7.40 12.50
C LYS A 59 1.41 8.29 12.15
N THR A 60 2.09 8.82 13.14
CA THR A 60 3.29 9.67 12.95
C THR A 60 4.45 8.89 12.33
N ILE A 61 4.73 7.68 12.83
CA ILE A 61 5.82 6.84 12.31
C ILE A 61 5.57 6.47 10.84
N VAL A 62 4.37 5.97 10.54
CA VAL A 62 4.00 5.50 9.20
C VAL A 62 4.01 6.65 8.19
N THR A 63 3.39 7.79 8.52
CA THR A 63 3.34 8.94 7.61
C THR A 63 4.72 9.52 7.32
N LYS A 64 5.59 9.60 8.34
CA LYS A 64 6.98 10.02 8.16
C LYS A 64 7.76 9.08 7.25
N ASP A 65 7.72 7.77 7.50
CA ASP A 65 8.44 6.79 6.67
C ASP A 65 7.93 6.77 5.20
N LEU A 66 6.63 6.95 4.99
CA LEU A 66 6.07 7.09 3.64
C LEU A 66 6.54 8.36 2.93
N GLU A 67 6.63 9.48 3.65
CA GLU A 67 7.16 10.74 3.12
C GLU A 67 8.64 10.61 2.77
N ASP A 68 9.46 10.09 3.69
CA ASP A 68 10.90 9.89 3.50
C ASP A 68 11.18 8.99 2.27
N LYS A 69 10.42 7.89 2.13
CA LYS A 69 10.53 6.99 0.96
C LYS A 69 10.08 7.64 -0.34
N LYS A 70 9.05 8.48 -0.28
CA LYS A 70 8.56 9.23 -1.46
C LYS A 70 9.64 10.19 -1.94
N GLU A 71 10.21 10.97 -1.04
CA GLU A 71 11.29 11.91 -1.36
C GLU A 71 12.54 11.19 -1.86
N GLN A 72 12.92 10.08 -1.22
CA GLN A 72 14.04 9.27 -1.68
C GLN A 72 13.81 8.78 -3.11
N TRP A 73 12.62 8.23 -3.40
CA TRP A 73 12.30 7.76 -4.73
C TRP A 73 12.31 8.89 -5.76
N LEU A 74 11.80 10.08 -5.43
CA LEU A 74 11.85 11.24 -6.32
C LEU A 74 13.30 11.60 -6.68
N ARG A 75 14.21 11.66 -5.69
CA ARG A 75 15.64 11.93 -5.93
C ARG A 75 16.30 10.84 -6.79
N GLU A 76 16.03 9.57 -6.49
CA GLU A 76 16.56 8.45 -7.29
C GLU A 76 16.02 8.46 -8.73
N CYS A 77 14.74 8.81 -8.89
CA CYS A 77 14.10 8.90 -10.19
C CYS A 77 14.71 10.03 -11.02
N GLU A 78 15.01 11.18 -10.41
CA GLU A 78 15.71 12.31 -11.05
C GLU A 78 17.08 11.91 -11.59
N ASN A 79 17.91 11.27 -10.76
CA ASN A 79 19.22 10.76 -11.22
C ASN A 79 19.06 9.76 -12.37
N SER A 80 18.02 8.91 -12.29
CA SER A 80 17.77 7.92 -13.34
C SER A 80 17.18 8.50 -14.62
N TRP A 81 16.62 9.70 -14.57
CA TRP A 81 16.04 10.39 -15.71
C TRP A 81 17.13 10.87 -16.66
N GLU A 82 18.20 11.46 -16.14
CA GLU A 82 19.34 11.91 -16.94
C GLU A 82 19.97 10.74 -17.72
N ASP A 83 20.26 9.66 -17.01
CA ASP A 83 20.75 8.40 -17.58
C ASP A 83 19.82 7.84 -18.66
N TYR A 84 18.52 7.90 -18.42
CA TYR A 84 17.51 7.45 -19.37
C TYR A 84 17.52 8.29 -20.64
N MET A 85 17.56 9.62 -20.51
CA MET A 85 17.56 10.54 -21.66
C MET A 85 18.82 10.35 -22.51
N VAL A 86 20.00 10.23 -21.90
CA VAL A 86 21.26 9.96 -22.62
C VAL A 86 21.19 8.62 -23.37
N LYS A 87 20.70 7.56 -22.71
CA LYS A 87 20.54 6.24 -23.35
C LYS A 87 19.52 6.28 -24.49
N LEU A 88 18.42 7.01 -24.32
CA LEU A 88 17.39 7.16 -25.36
C LEU A 88 17.94 7.92 -26.57
N GLU A 89 18.61 9.06 -26.35
CA GLU A 89 19.21 9.84 -27.43
C GLU A 89 20.24 8.99 -28.18
N ASN A 90 21.18 8.36 -27.48
CA ASN A 90 22.21 7.53 -28.09
C ASN A 90 21.62 6.38 -28.91
N LYS A 91 20.59 5.69 -28.38
CA LYS A 91 19.90 4.61 -29.09
C LYS A 91 19.29 5.07 -30.42
N TRP A 92 18.71 6.27 -30.44
CA TRP A 92 18.07 6.84 -31.62
C TRP A 92 19.07 7.55 -32.55
N MET A 93 20.24 7.95 -32.07
CA MET A 93 21.33 8.42 -32.92
C MET A 93 22.07 7.26 -33.59
N HIS A 94 22.23 6.13 -32.89
CA HIS A 94 23.03 4.98 -33.30
C HIS A 94 22.26 3.65 -33.16
N PRO A 95 21.30 3.37 -34.06
CA PRO A 95 20.45 2.19 -33.96
C PRO A 95 21.22 0.91 -34.23
N ASP A 96 21.09 -0.06 -33.32
CA ASP A 96 21.74 -1.36 -33.44
C ASP A 96 21.04 -2.31 -34.44
N LEU A 97 21.50 -3.57 -34.48
CA LEU A 97 20.89 -4.59 -35.33
C LEU A 97 19.45 -4.96 -34.93
N GLY A 98 19.11 -4.84 -33.64
CA GLY A 98 17.84 -5.21 -33.03
C GLY A 98 16.74 -4.15 -33.13
N PHE A 99 17.08 -2.90 -33.44
CA PHE A 99 16.15 -1.76 -33.54
C PHE A 99 14.85 -2.08 -34.29
N GLU A 100 14.95 -2.69 -35.48
CA GLU A 100 13.78 -3.01 -36.31
C GLU A 100 12.84 -4.04 -35.67
N ASN A 101 13.39 -4.98 -34.91
CA ASN A 101 12.61 -5.99 -34.20
C ASN A 101 11.90 -5.38 -33.01
N GLU A 102 12.59 -4.49 -32.28
CA GLU A 102 12.05 -3.82 -31.11
C GLU A 102 10.85 -2.93 -31.48
N TYR A 103 11.00 -2.11 -32.52
CA TYR A 103 9.94 -1.19 -32.97
C TYR A 103 9.00 -1.78 -34.01
N LYS A 104 9.23 -3.04 -34.43
CA LYS A 104 8.48 -3.73 -35.49
C LYS A 104 8.40 -2.91 -36.78
N CYS A 105 9.47 -2.19 -37.11
CA CYS A 105 9.57 -1.39 -38.34
C CYS A 105 10.49 -2.09 -39.34
N LYS A 106 9.96 -2.47 -40.50
CA LYS A 106 10.75 -3.02 -41.63
C LYS A 106 11.37 -1.88 -42.43
N LEU A 107 12.40 -1.25 -41.89
CA LEU A 107 13.06 -0.08 -42.45
C LEU A 107 14.09 -0.50 -43.50
N PHE A 108 15.00 -1.40 -43.13
CA PHE A 108 16.01 -1.99 -43.97
C PHE A 108 15.48 -3.27 -44.65
N PRO A 109 15.94 -3.57 -45.88
CA PRO A 109 16.87 -2.80 -46.72
C PRO A 109 16.19 -1.64 -47.47
N HIS A 110 14.86 -1.54 -47.43
CA HIS A 110 14.05 -0.65 -48.27
C HIS A 110 14.45 0.82 -48.19
N CYS A 111 14.92 1.29 -47.03
CA CYS A 111 15.29 2.68 -46.78
C CYS A 111 16.62 3.12 -47.38
N GLY A 112 17.46 2.19 -47.88
CA GLY A 112 18.80 2.50 -48.37
C GLY A 112 18.84 3.45 -49.59
N LYS A 113 17.74 3.52 -50.36
CA LYS A 113 17.58 4.43 -51.51
C LYS A 113 16.56 5.54 -51.26
N TRP A 114 16.08 5.71 -50.02
CA TRP A 114 15.05 6.71 -49.75
C TRP A 114 15.61 8.14 -49.87
N PRO A 115 14.91 9.05 -50.56
CA PRO A 115 15.25 10.46 -50.50
C PRO A 115 14.98 11.02 -49.11
N GLY A 116 15.65 12.11 -48.73
CA GLY A 116 15.48 12.75 -47.42
C GLY A 116 14.02 13.04 -47.06
N LYS A 117 13.19 13.48 -48.03
CA LYS A 117 11.75 13.70 -47.81
C LYS A 117 11.00 12.46 -47.30
N LYS A 118 11.37 11.26 -47.77
CA LYS A 118 10.76 10.00 -47.34
C LYS A 118 11.21 9.59 -45.94
N TRP A 119 12.47 9.87 -45.58
CA TRP A 119 12.99 9.73 -44.22
C TRP A 119 12.27 10.65 -43.23
N LEU A 120 12.07 11.93 -43.59
CA LEU A 120 11.30 12.88 -42.79
C LEU A 120 9.87 12.41 -42.54
N LEU A 121 9.20 11.93 -43.60
CA LEU A 121 7.83 11.42 -43.48
C LEU A 121 7.75 10.19 -42.58
N TRP A 122 8.71 9.27 -42.71
CA TRP A 122 8.80 8.10 -41.85
C TRP A 122 9.01 8.48 -40.38
N PHE A 123 9.99 9.36 -40.11
CA PHE A 123 10.30 9.76 -38.74
C PHE A 123 9.10 10.45 -38.09
N LYS A 124 8.43 11.36 -38.79
CA LYS A 124 7.23 12.04 -38.28
C LYS A 124 6.08 11.06 -37.97
N LYS A 125 5.87 10.04 -38.81
CA LYS A 125 4.74 9.09 -38.64
C LYS A 125 5.04 7.97 -37.64
N GLN A 126 6.23 7.39 -37.70
CA GLN A 126 6.61 6.19 -36.94
C GLN A 126 7.67 6.49 -35.89
N GLY A 127 8.72 7.22 -36.22
CA GLY A 127 9.83 7.54 -35.31
C GLY A 127 9.36 8.23 -34.02
N LEU A 128 8.62 9.34 -34.17
CA LEU A 128 8.05 10.08 -33.03
C LEU A 128 7.10 9.22 -32.18
N THR A 129 6.31 8.36 -32.81
CA THR A 129 5.40 7.45 -32.11
C THR A 129 6.17 6.43 -31.27
N CYS A 130 7.28 5.91 -31.80
CA CYS A 130 8.13 4.97 -31.09
C CYS A 130 8.86 5.63 -29.90
N LEU A 131 9.42 6.83 -30.10
CA LEU A 131 10.02 7.64 -29.02
C LEU A 131 9.02 7.91 -27.89
N LYS A 132 7.79 8.31 -28.23
CA LYS A 132 6.72 8.52 -27.23
C LYS A 132 6.39 7.22 -26.47
N LYS A 133 6.39 6.07 -27.15
CA LYS A 133 6.15 4.76 -26.51
C LYS A 133 7.28 4.38 -25.56
N ASP A 134 8.53 4.65 -25.91
CA ASP A 134 9.66 4.39 -25.00
C ASP A 134 9.56 5.23 -23.73
N TYR A 135 9.24 6.52 -23.87
CA TYR A 135 8.99 7.41 -22.74
C TYR A 135 7.84 6.91 -21.86
N GLN A 136 6.70 6.60 -22.46
CA GLN A 136 5.55 6.06 -21.73
C GLN A 136 5.89 4.74 -21.02
N LYS A 137 6.70 3.87 -21.64
CA LYS A 137 7.14 2.61 -21.04
C LYS A 137 8.05 2.86 -19.84
N TRP A 138 9.02 3.76 -19.96
CA TRP A 138 9.90 4.14 -18.86
C TRP A 138 9.09 4.70 -17.69
N LEU A 139 8.22 5.68 -17.96
CA LEU A 139 7.38 6.32 -16.95
C LEU A 139 6.47 5.30 -16.22
N LYS A 140 5.82 4.43 -17.00
CA LYS A 140 4.97 3.36 -16.45
C LYS A 140 5.77 2.41 -15.55
N THR A 141 6.98 2.03 -15.97
CA THR A 141 7.84 1.13 -15.18
C THR A 141 8.22 1.78 -13.86
N ARG A 142 8.64 3.05 -13.89
CA ARG A 142 8.98 3.83 -12.69
C ARG A 142 7.80 3.97 -11.73
N LEU A 143 6.61 4.30 -12.24
CA LEU A 143 5.40 4.39 -11.43
C LEU A 143 4.96 3.05 -10.84
N GLN A 144 5.17 1.94 -11.56
CA GLN A 144 4.91 0.60 -11.03
C GLN A 144 5.86 0.24 -9.89
N GLU A 145 7.14 0.58 -10.02
CA GLU A 145 8.15 0.39 -8.97
C GLU A 145 7.78 1.19 -7.71
N TYR A 146 7.44 2.47 -7.87
CA TYR A 146 6.98 3.34 -6.78
C TYR A 146 5.77 2.75 -6.05
N ASN A 147 4.71 2.44 -6.79
CA ASN A 147 3.48 1.90 -6.20
C ASN A 147 3.72 0.55 -5.51
N LYS A 148 4.60 -0.29 -6.05
CA LYS A 148 4.99 -1.57 -5.43
C LYS A 148 5.71 -1.35 -4.11
N MET A 149 6.65 -0.39 -4.07
CA MET A 149 7.41 -0.04 -2.87
C MET A 149 6.50 0.53 -1.77
N MET A 150 5.58 1.43 -2.13
CA MET A 150 4.59 1.97 -1.19
C MET A 150 3.64 0.90 -0.65
N LYS A 151 3.08 0.05 -1.52
CA LYS A 151 2.22 -1.08 -1.10
C LYS A 151 2.95 -2.04 -0.16
N LYS A 152 4.21 -2.37 -0.46
CA LYS A 152 5.04 -3.24 0.38
C LYS A 152 5.24 -2.61 1.77
N THR A 153 5.49 -1.31 1.83
CA THR A 153 5.68 -0.57 3.09
C THR A 153 4.40 -0.59 3.93
N LEU A 154 3.23 -0.30 3.34
CA LEU A 154 1.95 -0.38 4.05
C LEU A 154 1.65 -1.80 4.55
N LEU A 155 1.98 -2.82 3.76
CA LEU A 155 1.82 -4.22 4.18
C LEU A 155 2.71 -4.56 5.38
N GLN A 156 3.96 -4.09 5.38
CA GLN A 156 4.87 -4.26 6.51
C GLN A 156 4.31 -3.63 7.80
N TYR A 157 3.75 -2.43 7.72
CA TYR A 157 3.10 -1.82 8.88
C TYR A 157 1.84 -2.57 9.32
N ASN A 158 1.06 -3.10 8.37
CA ASN A 158 -0.06 -3.95 8.73
C ASN A 158 0.39 -5.22 9.47
N THR A 159 1.51 -5.82 9.08
CA THR A 159 2.12 -6.94 9.81
C THR A 159 2.58 -6.51 11.20
N LYS A 160 3.29 -5.39 11.33
CA LYS A 160 3.68 -4.84 12.64
C LYS A 160 2.48 -4.57 13.56
N TYR A 161 1.36 -4.08 13.02
CA TYR A 161 0.13 -3.93 13.79
C TYR A 161 -0.37 -5.28 14.36
N GLN A 162 -0.31 -6.37 13.58
CA GLN A 162 -0.69 -7.69 14.07
C GLN A 162 0.24 -8.17 15.18
N GLU A 163 1.54 -7.91 15.05
CA GLU A 163 2.56 -8.36 16.01
C GLU A 163 2.57 -7.52 17.29
N GLU A 164 2.59 -6.20 17.16
CA GLU A 164 2.77 -5.26 18.28
C GLU A 164 1.48 -4.96 19.03
N TRP A 165 0.31 -4.99 18.36
CA TRP A 165 -0.97 -4.66 18.99
C TRP A 165 -1.85 -5.89 19.20
N CYS A 166 -2.13 -6.65 18.13
CA CYS A 166 -3.04 -7.79 18.21
C CYS A 166 -2.46 -8.98 18.99
N SER A 167 -1.14 -9.21 18.91
CA SER A 167 -0.51 -10.39 19.50
C SER A 167 0.02 -10.18 20.92
N THR A 168 -0.31 -9.05 21.56
CA THR A 168 0.07 -8.83 22.96
C THR A 168 -0.59 -9.87 23.87
N SER A 169 0.16 -10.34 24.88
CA SER A 169 -0.29 -11.44 25.74
C SER A 169 -1.61 -11.14 26.48
N GLY A 170 -1.85 -9.87 26.80
CA GLY A 170 -3.11 -9.40 27.38
C GLY A 170 -4.29 -9.51 26.41
N LYS A 171 -4.12 -9.02 25.18
CA LYS A 171 -5.17 -9.03 24.16
C LYS A 171 -5.50 -10.45 23.70
N LYS A 172 -4.49 -11.28 23.46
CA LYS A 172 -4.70 -12.68 23.08
C LYS A 172 -5.52 -13.46 24.11
N LYS A 173 -5.21 -13.28 25.40
CA LYS A 173 -5.98 -13.90 26.50
C LYS A 173 -7.42 -13.39 26.55
N GLU A 174 -7.61 -12.09 26.35
CA GLU A 174 -8.94 -11.47 26.31
C GLU A 174 -9.77 -12.00 25.12
N ASP A 175 -9.18 -12.04 23.93
CA ASP A 175 -9.82 -12.53 22.71
C ASP A 175 -10.16 -14.02 22.83
N ASP A 176 -9.23 -14.85 23.33
CA ASP A 176 -9.46 -16.28 23.58
C ASP A 176 -10.61 -16.50 24.58
N TYR A 177 -10.68 -15.68 25.63
CA TYR A 177 -11.74 -15.76 26.63
C TYR A 177 -13.11 -15.43 26.01
N TRP A 178 -13.22 -14.29 25.31
CA TRP A 178 -14.50 -13.85 24.75
C TRP A 178 -14.98 -14.75 23.62
N ASN A 179 -14.07 -15.26 22.79
CA ASN A 179 -14.41 -16.23 21.76
C ASN A 179 -14.95 -17.53 22.38
N LYS A 180 -14.31 -18.07 23.43
CA LYS A 180 -14.82 -19.26 24.14
C LYS A 180 -16.16 -19.00 24.81
N TRP A 181 -16.32 -17.84 25.45
CA TRP A 181 -17.58 -17.48 26.10
C TRP A 181 -18.72 -17.36 25.09
N TYR A 182 -18.48 -16.76 23.92
CA TYR A 182 -19.47 -16.68 22.85
C TYR A 182 -19.88 -18.07 22.33
N THR A 183 -18.94 -19.01 22.22
CA THR A 183 -19.22 -20.38 21.72
C THR A 183 -19.93 -21.26 22.76
N TRP A 184 -19.57 -21.17 24.05
CA TRP A 184 -19.94 -22.17 25.07
C TRP A 184 -20.68 -21.61 26.29
N GLY A 185 -20.67 -20.29 26.50
CA GLY A 185 -21.16 -19.64 27.73
C GLY A 185 -22.61 -19.17 27.70
N LEU A 186 -23.39 -19.55 26.68
CA LEU A 186 -24.73 -19.00 26.43
C LEU A 186 -25.85 -19.63 27.30
N TYR A 187 -25.59 -20.73 28.02
CA TYR A 187 -26.60 -21.45 28.80
C TYR A 187 -26.18 -21.61 30.27
N GLY A 188 -27.03 -21.15 31.20
CA GLY A 188 -26.90 -21.40 32.65
C GLY A 188 -25.90 -20.53 33.42
N ASP A 189 -25.34 -19.47 32.81
CA ASP A 189 -24.41 -18.57 33.49
C ASP A 189 -25.16 -17.52 34.33
N ALA A 190 -25.10 -17.61 35.65
CA ALA A 190 -25.75 -16.65 36.57
C ALA A 190 -25.25 -15.20 36.39
N GLU A 191 -24.07 -15.00 35.79
CA GLU A 191 -23.55 -13.66 35.45
C GLU A 191 -23.83 -13.23 34.00
N TYR A 192 -24.70 -13.96 33.29
CA TYR A 192 -24.96 -13.74 31.87
C TYR A 192 -25.23 -12.27 31.49
N PRO A 193 -26.10 -11.51 32.17
CA PRO A 193 -26.35 -10.10 31.83
C PRO A 193 -25.08 -9.23 31.87
N LEU A 194 -24.20 -9.47 32.85
CA LEU A 194 -22.94 -8.74 33.00
C LEU A 194 -21.92 -9.16 31.93
N LYS A 195 -21.76 -10.46 31.70
CA LYS A 195 -20.81 -11.00 30.72
C LYS A 195 -21.21 -10.66 29.28
N SER A 196 -22.49 -10.71 28.96
CA SER A 196 -23.04 -10.25 27.67
C SER A 196 -22.72 -8.78 27.42
N ARG A 197 -22.89 -7.91 28.42
CA ARG A 197 -22.54 -6.49 28.25
C ARG A 197 -21.05 -6.26 28.05
N LYS A 198 -20.19 -6.96 28.81
CA LYS A 198 -18.73 -6.91 28.65
C LYS A 198 -18.29 -7.40 27.26
N TYR A 199 -18.89 -8.49 26.77
CA TYR A 199 -18.65 -9.02 25.44
C TYR A 199 -18.97 -8.00 24.35
N CYS A 200 -20.15 -7.35 24.42
CA CYS A 200 -20.53 -6.32 23.45
C CYS A 200 -19.55 -5.13 23.45
N LEU A 201 -19.04 -4.73 24.62
CA LEU A 201 -18.06 -3.64 24.73
C LEU A 201 -16.71 -4.04 24.13
N TRP A 202 -16.22 -5.23 24.43
CA TRP A 202 -15.01 -5.79 23.84
C TRP A 202 -15.14 -5.87 22.31
N LEU A 203 -16.22 -6.46 21.81
CA LEU A 203 -16.46 -6.63 20.37
C LEU A 203 -16.54 -5.29 19.64
N GLY A 204 -17.25 -4.32 20.21
CA GLY A 204 -17.34 -2.97 19.67
C GLY A 204 -15.97 -2.28 19.61
N ARG A 205 -15.18 -2.39 20.66
CA ARG A 205 -13.82 -1.83 20.71
C ARG A 205 -12.90 -2.49 19.69
N THR A 206 -12.75 -3.81 19.70
CA THR A 206 -11.85 -4.51 18.77
C THR A 206 -12.22 -4.30 17.30
N THR A 207 -13.52 -4.20 17.01
CA THR A 207 -14.02 -3.85 15.67
C THR A 207 -13.66 -2.42 15.30
N SER A 208 -13.84 -1.45 16.21
CA SER A 208 -13.45 -0.05 15.98
C SER A 208 -11.96 0.10 15.71
N GLU A 209 -11.11 -0.47 16.58
CA GLU A 209 -9.65 -0.43 16.44
C GLU A 209 -9.19 -0.97 15.07
N LYS A 210 -9.72 -2.14 14.68
CA LYS A 210 -9.43 -2.76 13.38
C LYS A 210 -9.87 -1.88 12.21
N ASN A 211 -11.04 -1.25 12.31
CA ASN A 211 -11.57 -0.39 11.26
C ASN A 211 -10.79 0.92 11.15
N GLU A 212 -10.41 1.53 12.27
CA GLU A 212 -9.57 2.73 12.32
C GLU A 212 -8.22 2.48 11.68
N TRP A 213 -7.55 1.38 12.04
CA TRP A 213 -6.27 0.99 11.43
C TRP A 213 -6.40 0.76 9.91
N LYS A 214 -7.42 0.00 9.50
CA LYS A 214 -7.66 -0.28 8.07
C LYS A 214 -7.94 1.01 7.30
N LYS A 215 -8.76 1.90 7.84
CA LYS A 215 -9.10 3.18 7.23
C LYS A 215 -7.85 4.06 7.09
N PHE A 216 -7.03 4.13 8.13
CA PHE A 216 -5.77 4.87 8.10
C PHE A 216 -4.83 4.37 7.00
N LEU A 217 -4.59 3.05 6.90
CA LEU A 217 -3.75 2.51 5.82
C LEU A 217 -4.32 2.77 4.43
N GLN A 218 -5.65 2.73 4.27
CA GLN A 218 -6.31 3.08 3.01
C GLN A 218 -6.14 4.57 2.66
N GLU A 219 -6.22 5.46 3.65
CA GLU A 219 -5.99 6.88 3.48
C GLU A 219 -4.54 7.17 3.10
N CYS A 220 -3.57 6.57 3.81
CA CYS A 220 -2.16 6.61 3.38
C CYS A 220 -2.00 6.13 1.95
N GLY A 221 -2.66 5.02 1.58
CA GLY A 221 -2.61 4.53 0.22
C GLY A 221 -3.18 5.50 -0.82
N LYS A 222 -4.18 6.31 -0.47
CA LYS A 222 -4.72 7.35 -1.34
C LYS A 222 -3.81 8.58 -1.40
N THR A 223 -3.21 8.98 -0.29
CA THR A 223 -2.37 10.18 -0.21
C THR A 223 -1.02 9.98 -0.89
N TYR A 224 -0.41 8.81 -0.70
CA TYR A 224 0.96 8.54 -1.14
C TYR A 224 1.04 7.73 -2.44
N MET A 225 -0.07 7.27 -3.02
CA MET A 225 -0.02 6.50 -4.28
C MET A 225 -1.01 7.01 -5.33
N GLY A 226 -0.63 6.80 -6.60
CA GLY A 226 -1.47 7.11 -7.75
C GLY A 226 -1.63 8.62 -8.01
N GLU A 227 -2.73 8.96 -8.67
CA GLU A 227 -3.02 10.32 -9.19
C GLU A 227 -3.26 11.37 -8.10
N LYS A 228 -3.45 10.93 -6.84
CA LYS A 228 -3.77 11.79 -5.72
C LYS A 228 -2.55 12.31 -4.96
N CYS A 229 -1.34 11.85 -5.30
CA CYS A 229 -0.10 12.34 -4.71
C CYS A 229 0.38 13.59 -5.48
N PRO A 230 0.28 14.81 -4.93
CA PRO A 230 0.55 16.05 -5.68
C PRO A 230 1.99 16.13 -6.18
N SER A 231 2.97 15.87 -5.30
CA SER A 231 4.39 15.88 -5.67
C SER A 231 4.73 14.88 -6.78
N LEU A 232 4.00 13.76 -6.85
CA LEU A 232 4.17 12.81 -7.94
C LEU A 232 3.57 13.36 -9.24
N GLN A 233 2.41 14.01 -9.18
CA GLN A 233 1.81 14.66 -10.35
C GLN A 233 2.67 15.80 -10.88
N ASP A 234 3.25 16.61 -10.00
CA ASP A 234 4.15 17.70 -10.38
C ASP A 234 5.37 17.14 -11.11
N PHE A 235 6.03 16.12 -10.54
CA PHE A 235 7.14 15.43 -11.18
C PHE A 235 6.77 14.87 -12.56
N LEU A 236 5.62 14.18 -12.67
CA LEU A 236 5.17 13.59 -13.95
C LEU A 236 4.87 14.66 -15.01
N THR A 237 4.32 15.79 -14.59
CA THR A 237 4.03 16.93 -15.47
C THR A 237 5.32 17.56 -15.97
N GLU A 238 6.25 17.84 -15.06
CA GLU A 238 7.57 18.40 -15.38
C GLU A 238 8.32 17.52 -16.40
N LYS A 239 8.42 16.21 -16.15
CA LYS A 239 9.12 15.29 -17.09
C LYS A 239 8.41 15.17 -18.42
N SER A 240 7.09 15.24 -18.43
CA SER A 240 6.31 15.22 -19.67
C SER A 240 6.52 16.47 -20.50
N ASP A 241 6.64 17.63 -19.87
CA ASP A 241 6.89 18.90 -20.56
C ASP A 241 8.33 18.99 -21.07
N PHE A 242 9.30 18.56 -20.25
CA PHE A 242 10.68 18.40 -20.70
C PHE A 242 10.75 17.47 -21.91
N PHE A 243 10.13 16.30 -21.85
CA PHE A 243 10.17 15.33 -22.94
C PHE A 243 9.53 15.87 -24.23
N LYS A 244 8.44 16.64 -24.13
CA LYS A 244 7.84 17.30 -25.30
C LYS A 244 8.81 18.30 -25.94
N SER A 245 9.48 19.12 -25.14
CA SER A 245 10.48 20.07 -25.63
C SER A 245 11.65 19.34 -26.27
N TRP A 246 12.25 18.39 -25.55
CA TRP A 246 13.37 17.59 -26.04
C TRP A 246 13.02 16.86 -27.34
N LEU A 247 11.80 16.33 -27.48
CA LEU A 247 11.38 15.64 -28.70
C LEU A 247 11.40 16.56 -29.93
N PHE A 248 11.04 17.83 -29.76
CA PHE A 248 11.09 18.83 -30.82
C PHE A 248 12.55 19.15 -31.20
N ASP A 249 13.40 19.40 -30.21
CA ASP A 249 14.82 19.71 -30.42
C ASP A 249 15.59 18.53 -31.01
N PHE A 250 15.32 17.32 -30.51
CA PHE A 250 15.86 16.07 -31.04
C PHE A 250 15.47 15.88 -32.49
N PHE A 251 14.19 16.10 -32.84
CA PHE A 251 13.75 16.00 -34.23
C PHE A 251 14.47 17.02 -35.12
N LYS A 252 14.58 18.28 -34.68
CA LYS A 252 15.29 19.32 -35.43
C LYS A 252 16.75 18.93 -35.68
N LYS A 253 17.48 18.52 -34.63
CA LYS A 253 18.87 18.03 -34.70
C LYS A 253 19.00 16.83 -35.65
N TRP A 254 18.10 15.85 -35.53
CA TRP A 254 18.09 14.66 -36.38
C TRP A 254 17.93 15.00 -37.87
N VAL A 255 17.12 16.03 -38.18
CA VAL A 255 16.91 16.53 -39.54
C VAL A 255 18.12 17.30 -40.06
N GLU A 256 18.64 18.25 -39.28
CA GLU A 256 19.78 19.10 -39.65
C GLU A 256 21.03 18.28 -39.94
N CYS A 257 21.33 17.30 -39.08
CA CYS A 257 22.45 16.38 -39.25
C CYS A 257 22.21 15.32 -40.34
N ARG A 258 21.01 15.25 -40.93
CA ARG A 258 20.60 14.20 -41.87
C ARG A 258 20.92 12.81 -41.33
N GLN A 259 20.56 12.56 -40.06
CA GLN A 259 21.02 11.43 -39.25
C GLN A 259 20.77 10.05 -39.89
N TRP A 260 19.77 9.94 -40.77
CA TRP A 260 19.53 8.73 -41.56
C TRP A 260 20.73 8.29 -42.42
N LYS A 261 21.63 9.19 -42.81
CA LYS A 261 22.87 8.83 -43.50
C LYS A 261 23.79 8.02 -42.59
N THR A 262 23.95 8.46 -41.35
CA THR A 262 24.70 7.76 -40.30
C THR A 262 24.09 6.38 -40.04
N TRP A 263 22.77 6.31 -39.88
CA TRP A 263 22.06 5.03 -39.71
C TRP A 263 22.34 4.05 -40.84
N ILE A 264 22.30 4.49 -42.11
CA ILE A 264 22.57 3.63 -43.26
C ILE A 264 24.02 3.13 -43.25
N GLN A 265 24.97 4.00 -42.91
CA GLN A 265 26.39 3.66 -42.88
C GLN A 265 26.69 2.65 -41.75
N GLU A 266 26.30 2.97 -40.52
CA GLU A 266 26.50 2.08 -39.37
C GLU A 266 25.84 0.72 -39.57
N ARG A 267 24.65 0.68 -40.19
CA ARG A 267 23.99 -0.59 -40.52
C ARG A 267 24.83 -1.44 -41.47
N LYS A 268 25.46 -0.85 -42.48
CA LYS A 268 26.36 -1.58 -43.40
C LYS A 268 27.56 -2.12 -42.64
N ASP A 269 28.16 -1.31 -41.78
CA ASP A 269 29.35 -1.68 -41.01
C ASP A 269 29.04 -2.82 -40.03
N LEU A 270 27.91 -2.75 -39.31
CA LEU A 270 27.44 -3.81 -38.42
C LEU A 270 27.17 -5.14 -39.16
N ILE A 271 26.60 -5.08 -40.37
CA ILE A 271 26.37 -6.27 -41.19
C ILE A 271 27.70 -6.87 -41.67
N ALA A 272 28.65 -6.04 -42.11
CA ALA A 272 29.97 -6.48 -42.54
C ALA A 272 30.75 -7.16 -41.41
N GLN A 273 30.77 -6.54 -40.22
CA GLN A 273 31.40 -7.12 -39.03
C GLN A 273 30.78 -8.47 -38.65
N LYS A 274 29.46 -8.61 -38.72
CA LYS A 274 28.76 -9.88 -38.40
C LYS A 274 29.07 -10.99 -39.41
N LYS A 275 29.32 -10.64 -40.68
CA LYS A 275 29.75 -11.60 -41.71
C LYS A 275 31.20 -12.04 -41.51
N GLY A 276 32.11 -11.10 -41.20
CA GLY A 276 33.50 -11.42 -40.88
C GLY A 276 33.66 -12.35 -39.66
N LYS A 277 32.88 -12.11 -38.60
CA LYS A 277 32.86 -12.96 -37.39
C LYS A 277 32.27 -14.36 -37.58
N LYS A 278 31.58 -14.62 -38.70
CA LYS A 278 31.04 -15.95 -39.05
C LYS A 278 31.94 -16.73 -40.01
N ALA A 279 32.94 -16.05 -40.58
CA ALA A 279 33.88 -16.63 -41.54
C ALA A 279 35.22 -17.02 -40.89
N ASN A 280 35.48 -16.53 -39.67
CA ASN A 280 36.53 -16.99 -38.75
C ASN A 280 35.92 -17.90 -37.69
#